data_AF-A0A3Q2W1V3-F1
#
_entry.id   AF-A0A3Q2W1V3-F1
#
_cell.length_a   1.000
_cell.length_b   1.000
_cell.length_c   1.000
_cell.angle_alpha   90.00
_cell.angle_beta   90.00
_cell.angle_gamma   90.00
#
_symmetry.space_group_name_H-M   'P 1'
#
loop_
_entity.id
_entity.type
_entity.pdbx_description
1 polymer ?
#
loop_
_entity_poly.entity_id
_entity_poly.type
_entity_poly.pdbx_seq_one_letter_code
_entity_poly.pdbx_strand_id
1 'polypeptide(L)'
;MYFKLFYVVSALSLFSKCLCLGEKDEIQNHCDLLRQWLAPSSVRVELNKKGFHREVTTTVEFRSKELSSVKVLLIHRWPRDVYVDPYQLASLSDQNDWKMLLDSAIDLEVPAHKASGFVTYVYPFSTGPTSKLFKVTIPIHGRYHKPSFDGKMFKSVDIEVPELLLRSEKCKWIHFIL
;
A
#
# COMPACT_ATOMS: atom_id res chain seq x y z
N MET A 1 -16.42 16.69 4.53
CA MET A 1 -15.65 15.47 4.86
C MET A 1 -14.55 15.80 5.85
N TYR A 2 -14.75 15.54 7.14
CA TYR A 2 -13.68 15.55 8.13
C TYR A 2 -13.23 14.11 8.37
N PHE A 3 -11.93 13.85 8.16
CA PHE A 3 -11.31 12.57 8.51
C PHE A 3 -10.67 12.76 9.87
N LYS A 4 -11.02 11.92 10.84
CA LYS A 4 -10.29 11.88 12.11
C LYS A 4 -8.92 11.28 11.84
N LEU A 5 -7.87 12.05 12.12
CA LEU A 5 -6.51 11.57 12.18
C LEU A 5 -6.39 10.74 13.46
N PHE A 6 -6.55 9.42 13.36
CA PHE A 6 -6.14 8.53 14.44
C PHE A 6 -4.67 8.21 14.25
N TYR A 7 -3.82 8.77 15.10
CA TYR A 7 -2.51 8.20 15.38
C TYR A 7 -2.74 6.86 16.08
N VAL A 8 -2.96 5.81 15.30
CA VAL A 8 -2.98 4.45 15.84
C VAL A 8 -1.52 4.04 16.00
N VAL A 9 -0.97 4.21 17.21
CA VAL A 9 0.19 3.41 17.63
C VAL A 9 -0.36 2.01 17.89
N SER A 10 -0.59 1.29 16.80
CA SER A 10 -0.97 -0.10 16.89
C SER A 10 0.28 -0.86 17.29
N ALA A 11 0.29 -1.39 18.51
CA ALA A 11 1.18 -2.49 18.85
C ALA A 11 0.70 -3.73 18.09
N LEU A 12 0.87 -3.74 16.76
CA LEU A 12 0.57 -4.89 15.92
C LEU A 12 1.57 -5.98 16.26
N SER A 13 1.07 -7.06 16.86
CA SER A 13 1.70 -8.36 16.70
C SER A 13 1.75 -8.66 15.21
N LEU A 14 2.89 -8.39 14.58
CA LEU A 14 3.20 -8.75 13.20
C LEU A 14 3.09 -10.27 13.05
N PHE A 15 1.89 -10.78 12.76
CA PHE A 15 1.71 -12.16 12.30
C PHE A 15 2.18 -12.24 10.84
N SER A 16 3.49 -12.26 10.66
CA SER A 16 4.11 -12.35 9.35
C SER A 16 4.24 -13.84 8.97
N LYS A 17 3.58 -14.22 7.86
CA LYS A 17 3.70 -15.55 7.25
C LYS A 17 4.81 -15.48 6.21
N CYS A 18 5.90 -16.23 6.43
CA CYS A 18 6.93 -16.41 5.41
C CYS A 18 6.61 -17.70 4.65
N LEU A 19 6.40 -17.63 3.33
CA LEU A 19 6.17 -18.82 2.51
C LEU A 19 7.46 -19.15 1.76
N CYS A 20 8.30 -19.99 2.37
CA CYS A 20 9.53 -20.49 1.78
C CYS A 20 9.24 -21.79 1.02
N LEU A 21 9.37 -21.76 -0.31
CA LEU A 21 9.36 -22.95 -1.17
C LEU A 21 10.80 -23.23 -1.60
N GLY A 22 11.51 -24.07 -0.84
CA GLY A 22 12.90 -24.49 -1.10
C GLY A 22 13.39 -25.53 -0.08
N GLU A 23 14.31 -26.40 -0.49
CA GLU A 23 14.79 -27.59 0.23
C GLU A 23 15.54 -27.28 1.54
N LYS A 24 15.51 -28.25 2.47
CA LYS A 24 15.44 -28.12 3.93
C LYS A 24 16.72 -27.59 4.63
N ASP A 25 16.46 -26.76 5.66
CA ASP A 25 17.30 -26.32 6.80
C ASP A 25 18.33 -25.17 6.62
N GLU A 26 19.26 -25.20 5.65
CA GLU A 26 20.29 -24.14 5.57
C GLU A 26 19.75 -22.82 4.99
N ILE A 27 18.85 -22.92 4.01
CA ILE A 27 18.16 -21.79 3.37
C ILE A 27 17.15 -21.14 4.32
N GLN A 28 16.53 -21.93 5.21
CA GLN A 28 15.53 -21.46 6.16
C GLN A 28 16.15 -20.47 7.17
N ASN A 29 17.30 -20.83 7.76
CA ASN A 29 18.05 -19.95 8.67
C ASN A 29 18.48 -18.63 7.99
N HIS A 30 18.87 -18.70 6.71
CA HIS A 30 19.24 -17.51 5.94
C HIS A 30 18.04 -16.59 5.68
N CYS A 31 16.86 -17.16 5.37
CA CYS A 31 15.65 -16.38 5.15
C CYS A 31 15.08 -15.77 6.43
N ASP A 32 15.19 -16.44 7.59
CA ASP A 32 14.76 -15.86 8.87
C ASP A 32 15.65 -14.67 9.29
N LEU A 33 16.96 -14.76 9.03
CA LEU A 33 17.90 -13.67 9.27
C LEU A 33 17.65 -12.50 8.30
N LEU A 34 17.44 -12.79 7.01
CA LEU A 34 17.02 -11.79 6.02
C LEU A 34 15.70 -11.13 6.41
N ARG A 35 14.71 -11.88 6.91
CA ARG A 35 13.43 -11.33 7.35
C ARG A 35 13.58 -10.34 8.50
N GLN A 36 14.46 -10.61 9.47
CA GLN A 36 14.74 -9.65 10.54
C GLN A 36 15.40 -8.37 10.02
N TRP A 37 16.28 -8.49 9.03
CA TRP A 37 16.99 -7.35 8.43
C TRP A 37 16.11 -6.51 7.51
N LEU A 38 15.23 -7.19 6.77
CA LEU A 38 14.28 -6.62 5.82
C LEU A 38 12.98 -6.18 6.49
N ALA A 39 12.81 -6.43 7.78
CA ALA A 39 11.67 -5.93 8.53
C ALA A 39 11.64 -4.39 8.47
N PRO A 40 10.49 -3.79 8.11
CA PRO A 40 10.35 -2.35 8.17
C PRO A 40 10.55 -1.86 9.61
N SER A 41 11.26 -0.74 9.78
CA SER A 41 11.30 -0.02 11.06
C SER A 41 10.00 0.73 11.31
N SER A 42 9.42 1.32 10.27
CA SER A 42 8.14 2.01 10.35
C SER A 42 7.41 2.01 9.00
N VAL A 43 6.08 2.00 9.07
CA VAL A 43 5.21 2.27 7.94
C VAL A 43 4.25 3.36 8.35
N ARG A 44 4.15 4.41 7.52
CA ARG A 44 3.27 5.55 7.74
C ARG A 44 2.38 5.76 6.53
N VAL A 45 1.10 5.94 6.78
CA VAL A 45 0.10 6.24 5.75
C VAL A 45 -0.53 7.57 6.08
N GLU A 46 -0.47 8.50 5.13
CA GLU A 46 -0.93 9.86 5.28
C GLU A 46 -1.93 10.20 4.17
N LEU A 47 -3.02 10.88 4.54
CA LEU A 47 -4.01 11.36 3.59
C LEU A 47 -3.84 12.86 3.38
N ASN A 48 -3.51 13.24 2.15
CA ASN A 48 -3.21 14.60 1.73
C ASN A 48 -4.36 15.21 0.91
N LYS A 49 -4.32 16.54 0.78
CA LYS A 49 -5.33 17.39 0.11
C LYS A 49 -6.71 17.36 0.79
N LYS A 50 -7.63 18.20 0.30
CA LYS A 50 -9.01 18.35 0.78
C LYS A 50 -9.98 18.12 -0.38
N GLY A 51 -11.25 17.86 -0.04
CA GLY A 51 -12.30 17.59 -1.04
C GLY A 51 -12.36 16.12 -1.45
N PHE A 52 -12.83 15.88 -2.68
CA PHE A 52 -13.01 14.54 -3.24
C PHE A 52 -11.76 14.01 -3.95
N HIS A 53 -10.85 14.89 -4.40
CA HIS A 53 -9.57 14.50 -4.99
C HIS A 53 -8.49 14.58 -3.93
N ARG A 54 -7.92 13.44 -3.56
CA ARG A 54 -6.95 13.31 -2.47
C ARG A 54 -5.76 12.49 -2.90
N GLU A 55 -4.78 12.42 -2.01
CA GLU A 55 -3.58 11.64 -2.21
C GLU A 55 -3.31 10.80 -0.97
N VAL A 56 -3.01 9.52 -1.17
CA VAL A 56 -2.54 8.64 -0.11
C VAL A 56 -1.05 8.47 -0.26
N THR A 57 -0.31 8.94 0.73
CA THR A 57 1.14 8.81 0.78
C THR A 57 1.50 7.70 1.75
N THR A 58 2.15 6.66 1.23
CA THR A 58 2.75 5.59 2.03
C THR A 58 4.24 5.81 2.09
N THR A 59 4.78 5.88 3.31
CA THR A 59 6.20 5.95 3.58
C THR A 59 6.61 4.70 4.33
N VAL A 60 7.56 3.94 3.78
CA VAL A 60 8.13 2.75 4.40
C VAL A 60 9.60 3.02 4.69
N GLU A 61 9.99 2.82 5.94
CA GLU A 61 11.37 2.87 6.37
C GLU A 61 11.82 1.46 6.78
N PHE A 62 13.00 1.05 6.32
CA PHE A 62 13.63 -0.22 6.68
C PHE A 62 14.73 -0.05 7.72
N ARG A 63 14.99 -1.11 8.49
CA ARG A 63 16.07 -1.10 9.50
C ARG A 63 17.46 -1.09 8.85
N SER A 64 17.66 -1.90 7.82
CA SER A 64 18.94 -2.00 7.10
C SER A 64 19.09 -0.90 6.04
N LYS A 65 20.31 -0.39 5.89
CA LYS A 65 20.69 0.56 4.82
C LYS A 65 21.10 -0.14 3.52
N GLU A 66 21.45 -1.43 3.58
CA GLU A 66 21.83 -2.22 2.42
C GLU A 66 20.68 -3.14 2.03
N LEU A 67 19.81 -2.62 1.16
CA LEU A 67 18.74 -3.38 0.51
C LEU A 67 19.07 -3.62 -0.97
N SER A 68 20.36 -3.76 -1.29
CA SER A 68 20.77 -4.11 -2.65
C SER A 68 20.06 -5.41 -3.05
N SER A 69 19.41 -5.40 -4.22
CA SER A 69 18.63 -6.52 -4.80
C SER A 69 17.26 -6.87 -4.20
N VAL A 70 16.69 -6.06 -3.30
CA VAL A 70 15.32 -6.29 -2.79
C VAL A 70 14.28 -5.57 -3.64
N LYS A 71 13.36 -6.35 -4.23
CA LYS A 71 12.17 -5.82 -4.91
C LYS A 71 11.05 -5.64 -3.91
N VAL A 72 10.37 -4.50 -4.00
CA VAL A 72 9.27 -4.14 -3.11
C VAL A 72 7.96 -4.13 -3.88
N LEU A 73 6.90 -4.62 -3.23
CA LEU A 73 5.53 -4.53 -3.71
C LEU A 73 4.63 -4.11 -2.54
N LEU A 74 3.86 -3.04 -2.75
CA LEU A 74 2.77 -2.65 -1.85
C LEU A 74 1.44 -3.15 -2.41
N ILE A 75 0.65 -3.82 -1.59
CA ILE A 75 -0.71 -4.22 -1.92
C ILE A 75 -1.67 -3.32 -1.16
N HIS A 76 -2.34 -2.42 -1.86
CA HIS A 76 -3.42 -1.61 -1.27
C HIS A 76 -4.77 -2.28 -1.53
N ARG A 77 -5.56 -2.40 -0.47
CA ARG A 77 -6.97 -2.79 -0.54
C ARG A 77 -7.82 -1.54 -0.35
N TRP A 78 -8.50 -1.13 -1.41
CA TRP A 78 -9.28 0.10 -1.40
C TRP A 78 -10.73 -0.19 -1.08
N PRO A 79 -11.35 0.60 -0.16
CA PRO A 79 -12.77 0.48 0.09
C PRO A 79 -13.54 0.96 -1.14
N ARG A 80 -14.75 0.44 -1.31
CA ARG A 80 -15.68 0.84 -2.40
C ARG A 80 -16.04 2.33 -2.42
N ASP A 81 -15.68 3.07 -1.38
CA ASP A 81 -16.00 4.49 -1.24
C ASP A 81 -15.00 5.41 -1.94
N VAL A 82 -13.89 4.86 -2.42
CA VAL A 82 -12.88 5.57 -3.21
C VAL A 82 -12.57 4.83 -4.51
N TYR A 83 -11.87 5.49 -5.42
CA TYR A 83 -11.28 4.89 -6.59
C TYR A 83 -9.99 5.59 -6.98
N VAL A 84 -9.22 4.93 -7.83
CA VAL A 84 -8.04 5.50 -8.49
C VAL A 84 -8.40 5.66 -9.96
N ASP A 85 -8.19 6.85 -10.52
CA ASP A 85 -8.52 7.13 -11.92
C ASP A 85 -7.45 6.53 -12.85
N PRO A 86 -7.78 5.53 -13.69
CA PRO A 86 -6.81 4.91 -14.59
C PRO A 86 -6.23 5.88 -15.63
N TYR A 87 -6.99 6.90 -16.04
CA TYR A 87 -6.51 7.91 -16.99
C TYR A 87 -5.51 8.86 -16.33
N GLN A 88 -5.75 9.22 -15.06
CA GLN A 88 -4.78 9.98 -14.29
C GLN A 88 -3.51 9.16 -14.05
N LEU A 89 -3.63 7.86 -13.72
CA LEU A 89 -2.46 6.97 -13.58
C LEU A 89 -1.66 6.91 -14.88
N ALA A 90 -2.33 6.79 -16.03
CA ALA A 90 -1.67 6.80 -17.33
C ALA A 90 -0.92 8.12 -17.60
N SER A 91 -1.49 9.27 -17.23
CA SER A 91 -0.80 10.57 -17.38
C SER A 91 0.44 10.73 -16.49
N LEU A 92 0.51 9.97 -15.39
CA LEU A 92 1.58 10.04 -14.42
C LEU A 92 2.65 8.94 -14.63
N SER A 93 2.44 8.01 -15.57
CA SER A 93 3.30 6.82 -15.72
C SER A 93 4.77 7.13 -15.97
N ASP A 94 5.03 8.26 -16.63
CA ASP A 94 6.38 8.65 -17.05
C ASP A 94 7.03 9.62 -16.05
N GLN A 95 6.25 10.14 -15.09
CA GLN A 95 6.70 11.14 -14.11
C GLN A 95 6.93 10.53 -12.72
N ASN A 96 6.31 9.39 -12.45
CA ASN A 96 6.37 8.75 -11.14
C ASN A 96 7.48 7.71 -11.05
N ASP A 97 8.15 7.69 -9.91
CA ASP A 97 9.11 6.65 -9.52
C ASP A 97 8.40 5.35 -9.07
N TRP A 98 7.20 5.05 -9.58
CA TRP A 98 6.48 3.82 -9.30
C TRP A 98 5.51 3.44 -10.43
N LYS A 99 5.25 2.13 -10.55
CA LYS A 99 4.19 1.57 -11.41
C LYS A 99 3.09 0.95 -10.58
N MET A 100 1.88 0.94 -11.12
CA MET A 100 0.70 0.41 -10.42
C MET A 100 -0.14 -0.44 -11.36
N LEU A 101 -0.59 -1.58 -10.85
CA LEU A 101 -1.54 -2.45 -11.52
C LEU A 101 -2.85 -2.47 -10.75
N LEU A 102 -3.97 -2.48 -11.47
CA LEU A 102 -5.32 -2.62 -10.95
C LEU A 102 -5.76 -4.08 -11.11
N ASP A 103 -6.40 -4.65 -10.09
CA ASP A 103 -6.96 -6.02 -10.17
C ASP A 103 -8.26 -6.10 -11.01
N SER A 104 -8.85 -4.94 -11.30
CA SER A 104 -10.15 -4.81 -11.96
C SER A 104 -10.27 -3.47 -12.69
N ALA A 105 -11.16 -3.42 -13.68
CA ALA A 105 -11.50 -2.17 -14.36
C ALA A 105 -12.27 -1.24 -13.41
N ILE A 106 -11.95 0.05 -13.45
CA ILE A 106 -12.58 1.07 -12.60
C ILE A 106 -13.55 1.90 -13.44
N ASP A 107 -14.85 1.74 -13.15
CA ASP A 107 -15.88 2.65 -13.63
C ASP A 107 -15.91 3.90 -12.72
N LEU A 108 -15.69 5.08 -13.31
CA LEU A 108 -15.61 6.35 -12.59
C LEU A 108 -17.00 6.87 -12.15
N GLU A 109 -18.06 6.45 -12.84
CA GLU A 109 -19.43 6.97 -12.65
C GLU A 109 -20.25 6.16 -11.64
N VAL A 110 -19.79 4.96 -11.27
CA VAL A 110 -20.50 4.11 -10.31
C VAL A 110 -20.48 4.75 -8.91
N PRO A 111 -21.64 4.94 -8.26
CA PRO A 111 -21.69 5.48 -6.91
C PRO A 111 -21.23 4.45 -5.87
N ALA A 112 -20.78 4.91 -4.70
CA ALA A 112 -20.18 4.08 -3.65
C ALA A 112 -21.04 2.90 -3.19
N HIS A 113 -22.38 3.04 -3.25
CA HIS A 113 -23.32 1.99 -2.80
C HIS A 113 -23.53 0.87 -3.84
N LYS A 114 -23.04 1.04 -5.07
CA LYS A 114 -23.06 0.04 -6.14
C LYS A 114 -21.64 -0.45 -6.49
N ALA A 115 -20.61 0.27 -6.08
CA ALA A 115 -19.23 -0.10 -6.29
C ALA A 115 -18.80 -1.26 -5.37
N SER A 116 -17.79 -2.01 -5.82
CA SER A 116 -17.02 -2.96 -5.02
C SER A 116 -15.69 -2.32 -4.61
N GLY A 117 -15.08 -2.84 -3.54
CA GLY A 117 -13.66 -2.58 -3.27
C GLY A 117 -12.78 -3.21 -4.33
N PHE A 118 -11.52 -2.79 -4.39
CA PHE A 118 -10.56 -3.27 -5.39
C PHE A 118 -9.15 -3.30 -4.80
N VAL A 119 -8.24 -4.02 -5.46
CA VAL A 119 -6.86 -4.19 -5.03
C VAL A 119 -5.91 -3.58 -6.06
N THR A 120 -4.84 -2.97 -5.56
CA THR A 120 -3.81 -2.42 -6.43
C THR A 120 -2.41 -2.83 -5.99
N TYR A 121 -1.58 -3.14 -6.97
CA TYR A 121 -0.21 -3.60 -6.78
C TYR A 121 0.75 -2.50 -7.20
N VAL A 122 1.46 -1.92 -6.24
CA VAL A 122 2.35 -0.79 -6.48
C VAL A 122 3.81 -1.22 -6.37
N TYR A 123 4.55 -0.98 -7.44
CA TYR A 123 5.95 -1.30 -7.61
C TYR A 123 6.77 0.01 -7.60
N PRO A 124 7.41 0.36 -6.48
CA PRO A 124 8.36 1.46 -6.45
C PRO A 124 9.54 1.14 -7.36
N PHE A 125 9.87 2.05 -8.27
CA PHE A 125 11.13 2.02 -8.98
C PHE A 125 12.23 2.49 -8.03
N SER A 126 13.27 1.67 -7.90
CA SER A 126 14.51 2.12 -7.29
C SER A 126 15.50 2.36 -8.43
N THR A 127 15.74 3.62 -8.77
CA THR A 127 16.88 4.02 -9.61
C THR A 127 18.16 3.97 -8.75
N GLY A 128 18.52 2.78 -8.26
CA GLY A 128 19.66 2.56 -7.37
C GLY A 128 19.43 1.48 -6.32
N PRO A 129 20.35 1.31 -5.35
CA PRO A 129 20.11 0.49 -4.16
C PRO A 129 18.81 0.93 -3.50
N THR A 130 17.94 -0.01 -3.11
CA THR A 130 16.67 0.34 -2.45
C THR A 130 16.97 1.22 -1.25
N SER A 131 16.54 2.47 -1.35
CA SER A 131 16.71 3.47 -0.30
C SER A 131 16.14 2.91 1.01
N LYS A 132 16.80 3.22 2.14
CA LYS A 132 16.28 2.93 3.49
C LYS A 132 14.84 3.43 3.66
N LEU A 133 14.48 4.48 2.93
CA LEU A 133 13.19 5.14 2.95
C LEU A 133 12.65 5.24 1.52
N PHE A 134 11.50 4.65 1.24
CA PHE A 134 10.80 4.93 -0.01
C PHE A 134 9.39 5.43 0.26
N LYS A 135 8.91 6.29 -0.65
CA LYS A 135 7.67 7.03 -0.53
C LYS A 135 6.88 6.88 -1.81
N VAL A 136 5.62 6.48 -1.68
CA VAL A 136 4.67 6.35 -2.80
C VAL A 136 3.48 7.24 -2.51
N THR A 137 3.09 8.07 -3.46
CA THR A 137 1.90 8.92 -3.36
C THR A 137 0.93 8.54 -4.46
N ILE A 138 -0.25 8.04 -4.08
CA ILE A 138 -1.28 7.54 -4.99
C ILE A 138 -2.45 8.52 -4.99
N PRO A 139 -2.86 9.07 -6.15
CA PRO A 139 -4.06 9.89 -6.21
C PRO A 139 -5.31 9.01 -6.05
N ILE A 140 -6.24 9.47 -5.23
CA ILE A 140 -7.52 8.80 -4.99
C ILE A 140 -8.68 9.78 -5.08
N HIS A 141 -9.84 9.27 -5.44
CA HIS A 141 -11.06 10.02 -5.64
C HIS A 141 -12.18 9.42 -4.78
N GLY A 142 -12.93 10.26 -4.07
CA GLY A 142 -14.13 9.82 -3.36
C GLY A 142 -15.27 9.55 -4.34
N ARG A 143 -16.01 8.45 -4.14
CA ARG A 143 -17.24 8.17 -4.90
C ARG A 143 -18.43 8.90 -4.30
N TYR A 144 -19.46 9.13 -5.12
CA TYR A 144 -20.73 9.67 -4.65
C TYR A 144 -21.43 8.71 -3.68
N HIS A 145 -21.85 9.23 -2.53
CA HIS A 145 -22.61 8.50 -1.52
C HIS A 145 -24.11 8.75 -1.64
N LYS A 146 -24.92 7.87 -1.04
CA LYS A 146 -26.35 8.14 -0.89
C LYS A 146 -26.56 9.36 0.01
N PRO A 147 -27.63 10.13 -0.21
CA PRO A 147 -28.07 11.13 0.75
C PRO A 147 -28.20 10.53 2.15
N SER A 148 -27.83 11.32 3.15
CA SER A 148 -28.00 10.94 4.55
C SER A 148 -29.46 11.11 4.95
N PHE A 149 -30.05 10.05 5.50
CA PHE A 149 -31.40 10.08 6.08
C PHE A 149 -31.38 10.06 7.62
N ASP A 150 -30.21 9.85 8.22
CA ASP A 150 -29.99 9.77 9.67
C ASP A 150 -29.42 11.08 10.25
N GLY A 151 -29.41 12.15 9.46
CA GLY A 151 -28.90 13.47 9.86
C GLY A 151 -27.38 13.58 9.91
N LYS A 152 -26.62 12.51 9.62
CA LYS A 152 -25.15 12.59 9.57
C LYS A 152 -24.71 13.43 8.37
N MET A 153 -23.91 14.47 8.64
CA MET A 153 -23.39 15.38 7.61
C MET A 153 -22.18 14.82 6.84
N PHE A 154 -21.58 13.73 7.32
CA PHE A 154 -20.40 13.13 6.69
C PHE A 154 -20.41 11.63 6.87
N LYS A 155 -19.78 10.95 5.90
CA LYS A 155 -19.42 9.54 5.97
C LYS A 155 -17.91 9.43 6.13
N SER A 156 -17.47 8.71 7.15
CA SER A 156 -16.07 8.32 7.32
C SER A 156 -15.75 7.17 6.37
N VAL A 157 -14.55 7.21 5.80
CA VAL A 157 -14.02 6.15 4.94
C VAL A 157 -12.65 5.79 5.50
N ASP A 158 -12.46 4.52 5.82
CA ASP A 158 -11.19 4.05 6.38
C ASP A 158 -10.34 3.46 5.26
N ILE A 159 -9.08 3.86 5.18
CA ILE A 159 -8.09 3.35 4.23
C ILE A 159 -7.11 2.51 5.04
N GLU A 160 -7.05 1.23 4.74
CA GLU A 160 -6.16 0.30 5.42
C GLU A 160 -4.69 0.55 5.04
N VAL A 161 -3.79 0.20 5.96
CA VAL A 161 -2.36 0.19 5.68
C VAL A 161 -2.09 -0.89 4.63
N PRO A 162 -1.26 -0.62 3.60
CA PRO A 162 -0.98 -1.62 2.57
C PRO A 162 -0.21 -2.81 3.15
N GLU A 163 -0.38 -3.97 2.53
CA GLU A 163 0.51 -5.11 2.80
C GLU A 163 1.85 -4.89 2.09
N LEU A 164 2.96 -5.27 2.72
CA LEU A 164 4.31 -5.15 2.16
C LEU A 164 4.85 -6.52 1.80
N LEU A 165 5.14 -6.71 0.52
CA LEU A 165 5.83 -7.89 0.00
C LEU A 165 7.25 -7.50 -0.43
N LEU A 166 8.21 -8.27 0.07
CA LEU A 166 9.62 -8.15 -0.30
C LEU A 166 10.07 -9.41 -1.01
N ARG A 167 10.86 -9.25 -2.06
CA ARG A 167 11.51 -10.35 -2.77
C ARG A 167 12.99 -10.07 -2.92
N SER A 168 13.83 -11.04 -2.56
CA SER A 168 15.26 -11.02 -2.83
C SER A 168 15.63 -12.19 -3.76
N GLU A 169 16.85 -12.20 -4.29
CA GLU A 169 17.33 -13.32 -5.10
C GLU A 169 17.43 -14.62 -4.28
N LYS A 170 17.62 -14.51 -2.95
CA LYS A 170 17.79 -15.66 -2.05
C LYS A 170 16.50 -16.14 -1.39
N CYS A 171 15.48 -15.28 -1.29
CA CYS A 171 14.18 -15.63 -0.70
C CYS A 171 13.04 -15.14 -1.61
N LYS A 172 12.17 -16.08 -2.00
CA LYS A 172 11.15 -15.87 -3.03
C LYS A 172 10.14 -14.77 -2.67
N TRP A 173 9.55 -14.84 -1.47
CA TRP A 173 8.61 -13.83 -0.96
C TRP A 173 8.64 -13.75 0.57
N ILE A 174 8.77 -12.54 1.09
CA ILE A 174 8.59 -12.22 2.51
C ILE A 174 7.39 -11.30 2.61
N HIS A 175 6.39 -11.71 3.39
CA HIS A 175 5.13 -10.99 3.54
C HIS A 175 5.01 -10.40 4.93
N PHE A 176 4.73 -9.09 4.95
CA PHE A 176 4.38 -8.33 6.14
C PHE A 176 2.96 -7.82 5.99
N ILE A 177 2.09 -8.27 6.89
CA ILE A 177 0.78 -7.67 7.14
C ILE A 177 1.06 -6.54 8.15
N LEU A 178 0.79 -5.31 7.73
CA LEU A 178 1.22 -4.09 8.39
C LEU A 178 0.13 -3.42 9.22
#